data_AF-A0A653BMH1-F1
#
_entry.id   AF-A0A653BMH1-F1
#
_cell.length_a   1.000
_cell.length_b   1.000
_cell.length_c   1.000
_cell.angle_alpha   90.00
_cell.angle_beta   90.00
_cell.angle_gamma   90.00
#
_symmetry.space_group_name_H-M   'P 1'
#
loop_
_entity.id
_entity.type
_entity.pdbx_description
1 polymer ?
#
loop_
_entity_poly.entity_id
_entity_poly.type
_entity_poly.pdbx_seq_one_letter_code
_entity_poly.pdbx_strand_id
1 'polypeptide(L)'
;MEQQSISVAKAGIVCNLPTRASILAAANPAGGHYNKAKTIAENLKISSPMLSRFDLIFILLDQPNEQMDLLLSRHVLSLHKANKIKRNLNETTFDGSEIEENSFRERLRNTDENIDHLPHTLFRKYIAYAQKYVKPYLSDEAKEIIKEFYLSLRKQFKTGDCTPITTRQLNSLIRLTQARAKVELREEATRDDAKDVIELMRFSLVDVFTDSSGVLDKTRSQIGTGMSTKNQVMRLLTLIQRKSDAEAKSVFKTSELKELSEQLGMEKTKFYQALQTLNIQGFILNKGQNQYQLVTAI
;
A
#
# COMPACT_ATOMS: atom_id res chain seq x y z
N MET A 1 -2.85 -19.65 -10.50
CA MET A 1 -3.57 -18.63 -9.70
C MET A 1 -4.93 -18.35 -10.30
N GLU A 2 -4.99 -17.87 -11.55
CA GLU A 2 -6.25 -17.49 -12.19
C GLU A 2 -7.13 -18.68 -12.60
N GLN A 3 -6.57 -19.63 -13.34
CA GLN A 3 -7.33 -20.74 -13.94
C GLN A 3 -7.59 -21.89 -12.97
N GLN A 4 -6.92 -21.92 -11.81
CA GLN A 4 -6.95 -23.03 -10.85
C GLN A 4 -6.71 -24.41 -11.48
N SER A 5 -5.93 -24.46 -12.56
CA SER A 5 -5.53 -25.68 -13.25
C SER A 5 -4.07 -25.55 -13.72
N ILE A 6 -3.42 -26.70 -13.89
CA ILE A 6 -2.08 -26.82 -14.45
C ILE A 6 -2.15 -27.74 -15.66
N SER A 7 -1.78 -27.22 -16.82
CA SER A 7 -1.63 -27.99 -18.06
C SER A 7 -0.22 -28.56 -18.14
N VAL A 8 -0.12 -29.88 -18.22
CA VAL A 8 1.15 -30.59 -18.37
C VAL A 8 1.17 -31.27 -19.74
N ALA A 9 2.15 -30.92 -20.56
CA ALA A 9 2.41 -31.56 -21.85
C ALA A 9 3.85 -32.10 -21.85
N LYS A 10 4.02 -33.42 -21.66
CA LYS A 10 5.35 -34.07 -21.66
C LYS A 10 5.24 -35.54 -22.04
N ALA A 11 6.20 -36.03 -22.86
CA ALA A 11 6.37 -37.44 -23.21
C ALA A 11 5.07 -38.16 -23.66
N GLY A 12 4.27 -37.49 -24.50
CA GLY A 12 3.00 -38.04 -25.01
C GLY A 12 1.81 -37.92 -24.04
N ILE A 13 2.03 -37.41 -22.83
CA ILE A 13 0.95 -37.09 -21.88
C ILE A 13 0.63 -35.61 -22.00
N VAL A 14 -0.61 -35.33 -22.42
CA VAL A 14 -1.21 -34.00 -22.38
C VAL A 14 -2.40 -34.08 -21.43
N CYS A 15 -2.27 -33.50 -20.24
CA CYS A 15 -3.34 -33.50 -19.24
C CYS A 15 -3.50 -32.13 -18.57
N ASN A 16 -4.73 -31.83 -18.18
CA ASN A 16 -5.08 -30.66 -17.38
C ASN A 16 -5.45 -31.12 -15.97
N LEU A 17 -4.62 -30.76 -15.00
CA LEU A 17 -4.81 -31.14 -13.60
C LEU A 17 -5.49 -29.98 -12.85
N PRO A 18 -6.63 -30.21 -12.18
CA PRO A 18 -7.25 -29.18 -11.35
C PRO A 18 -6.40 -28.94 -10.09
N THR A 19 -6.05 -27.69 -9.82
CA THR A 19 -5.26 -27.26 -8.66
C THR A 19 -5.98 -26.13 -7.94
N ARG A 20 -7.10 -26.47 -7.31
CA ARG A 20 -7.87 -25.55 -6.48
C ARG A 20 -7.16 -25.37 -5.13
N ALA A 21 -6.26 -24.38 -5.08
CA ALA A 21 -5.52 -24.03 -3.89
C ALA A 21 -5.56 -22.52 -3.66
N SER A 22 -5.68 -22.13 -2.38
CA SER A 22 -5.45 -20.76 -1.93
C SER A 22 -3.96 -20.56 -1.69
N ILE A 23 -3.43 -19.40 -2.08
CA ILE A 23 -2.00 -19.09 -1.96
C ILE A 23 -1.83 -18.03 -0.88
N LEU A 24 -1.03 -18.38 0.13
CA LEU A 24 -0.46 -17.44 1.08
C LEU A 24 1.03 -17.37 0.79
N ALA A 25 1.55 -16.16 0.57
CA ALA A 25 2.96 -15.93 0.29
C ALA A 25 3.50 -14.87 1.24
N ALA A 26 4.69 -15.11 1.78
CA ALA A 26 5.49 -14.13 2.47
C ALA A 26 6.73 -13.87 1.61
N ALA A 27 7.07 -12.60 1.40
CA ALA A 27 8.21 -12.21 0.60
C ALA A 27 9.00 -11.12 1.32
N ASN A 28 10.32 -11.24 1.30
CA ASN A 28 11.22 -10.22 1.83
C ASN A 28 11.60 -9.24 0.70
N PRO A 29 11.82 -7.95 1.01
CA PRO A 29 12.34 -7.01 0.04
C PRO A 29 13.73 -7.45 -0.43
N ALA A 30 14.01 -7.25 -1.72
CA ALA A 30 15.24 -7.76 -2.35
C ALA A 30 16.53 -7.17 -1.78
N GLY A 31 16.46 -6.04 -1.10
CA GLY A 31 17.59 -5.39 -0.42
C GLY A 31 17.64 -5.62 1.09
N GLY A 32 16.86 -6.56 1.64
CA GLY A 32 16.77 -6.81 3.08
C GLY A 32 15.94 -5.77 3.85
N HIS A 33 15.89 -4.53 3.37
CA HIS A 33 15.06 -3.46 3.90
C HIS A 33 14.07 -2.97 2.85
N TYR A 34 12.87 -2.61 3.30
CA TYR A 34 11.86 -2.03 2.42
C TYR A 34 12.22 -0.57 2.13
N ASN A 35 12.54 -0.27 0.87
CA ASN A 35 12.84 1.10 0.49
C ASN A 35 11.55 1.81 0.09
N LYS A 36 11.06 2.71 0.94
CA LYS A 36 9.89 3.55 0.65
C LYS A 36 10.05 4.33 -0.65
N ALA A 37 11.29 4.63 -1.09
CA ALA A 37 11.56 5.33 -2.33
C ALA A 37 11.05 4.59 -3.59
N LYS A 38 11.00 3.25 -3.54
CA LYS A 38 10.72 2.36 -4.67
C LYS A 38 9.29 1.82 -4.63
N THR A 39 8.77 1.42 -5.78
CA THR A 39 7.48 0.72 -5.85
C THR A 39 7.57 -0.69 -5.23
N ILE A 40 6.44 -1.29 -4.87
CA ILE A 40 6.42 -2.68 -4.36
C ILE A 40 6.96 -3.67 -5.39
N ALA A 41 6.63 -3.48 -6.67
CA ALA A 41 7.11 -4.33 -7.75
C ALA A 41 8.64 -4.37 -7.80
N GLU A 42 9.27 -3.21 -7.63
CA GLU A 42 10.73 -3.08 -7.56
C GLU A 42 11.31 -3.61 -6.25
N ASN A 43 10.68 -3.31 -5.11
CA ASN A 43 11.12 -3.78 -3.80
C ASN A 43 11.11 -5.32 -3.73
N LEU A 44 10.11 -5.97 -4.32
CA LEU A 44 9.97 -7.43 -4.33
C LEU A 44 10.60 -8.10 -5.56
N LYS A 45 10.99 -7.34 -6.58
CA LYS A 45 11.41 -7.87 -7.90
C LYS A 45 10.35 -8.79 -8.54
N ILE A 46 9.07 -8.48 -8.35
CA ILE A 46 7.93 -9.22 -8.91
C ILE A 46 7.26 -8.37 -9.97
N SER A 47 6.89 -8.99 -11.09
CA SER A 47 6.21 -8.28 -12.18
C SER A 47 4.80 -7.82 -11.77
N SER A 48 4.41 -6.64 -12.26
CA SER A 48 3.07 -6.06 -12.04
C SER A 48 1.92 -7.04 -12.32
N PRO A 49 1.94 -7.87 -13.40
CA PRO A 49 0.90 -8.87 -13.65
C PRO A 49 0.81 -10.00 -12.61
N MET A 50 1.92 -10.34 -11.91
CA MET A 50 1.87 -11.31 -10.81
C MET A 50 1.30 -10.68 -9.55
N LEU A 51 1.72 -9.44 -9.22
CA LEU A 51 1.19 -8.70 -8.09
C LEU A 51 -0.31 -8.47 -8.23
N SER A 52 -0.74 -8.15 -9.45
CA SER A 52 -2.15 -8.00 -9.79
C SER A 52 -2.91 -9.32 -9.80
N ARG A 53 -2.39 -10.45 -9.31
CA ARG A 53 -3.11 -11.73 -9.07
C ARG A 53 -3.30 -12.03 -7.58
N PHE A 54 -2.77 -11.21 -6.69
CA PHE A 54 -3.02 -11.30 -5.24
C PHE A 54 -4.18 -10.40 -4.85
N ASP A 55 -5.18 -10.98 -4.18
CA ASP A 55 -6.38 -10.24 -3.75
C ASP A 55 -6.07 -9.21 -2.67
N LEU A 56 -5.19 -9.55 -1.73
CA LEU A 56 -4.74 -8.69 -0.63
C LEU A 56 -3.21 -8.74 -0.56
N ILE A 57 -2.60 -7.57 -0.38
CA ILE A 57 -1.15 -7.41 -0.20
C ILE A 57 -0.95 -6.57 1.07
N PHE A 58 -0.30 -7.14 2.07
CA PHE A 58 0.03 -6.45 3.32
C PHE A 58 1.53 -6.17 3.36
N ILE A 59 1.90 -4.93 3.67
CA ILE A 59 3.30 -4.55 3.86
C ILE A 59 3.52 -4.42 5.36
N LEU A 60 4.33 -5.30 5.90
CA LEU A 60 4.75 -5.23 7.30
C LEU A 60 6.07 -4.46 7.34
N LEU A 61 5.99 -3.20 7.77
CA LEU A 61 7.16 -2.36 8.00
C LEU A 61 7.55 -2.40 9.46
N ASP A 62 8.82 -2.70 9.71
CA ASP A 62 9.41 -2.54 11.03
C ASP A 62 9.65 -1.05 11.28
N GLN A 63 8.89 -0.47 12.21
CA GLN A 63 9.04 0.93 12.63
C GLN A 63 9.41 0.94 14.12
N PRO A 64 10.55 1.52 14.50
CA PRO A 64 10.96 1.57 15.89
C PRO A 64 9.92 2.37 16.69
N ASN A 65 9.33 1.74 17.70
CA ASN A 65 8.34 2.35 18.55
C ASN A 65 8.53 1.82 19.96
N GLU A 66 9.05 2.69 20.84
CA GLU A 66 9.43 2.33 22.21
C GLU A 66 8.28 1.67 23.00
N GLN A 67 7.05 2.14 22.83
CA GLN A 67 5.89 1.56 23.51
C GLN A 67 5.57 0.15 22.98
N MET A 68 5.56 -0.02 21.66
CA MET A 68 5.31 -1.32 21.03
C MET A 68 6.43 -2.32 21.34
N ASP A 69 7.68 -1.86 21.31
CA ASP A 69 8.87 -2.66 21.58
C ASP A 69 8.92 -3.09 23.06
N LEU A 70 8.49 -2.22 23.97
CA LEU A 70 8.33 -2.55 25.39
C LEU A 70 7.27 -3.64 25.60
N LEU A 71 6.12 -3.54 24.92
CA LEU A 71 5.06 -4.56 24.99
C LEU A 71 5.52 -5.90 24.39
N LEU A 72 6.16 -5.85 23.23
CA LEU A 72 6.70 -7.03 22.54
C LEU A 72 7.76 -7.71 23.42
N SER A 73 8.73 -6.96 23.94
CA SER A 73 9.80 -7.51 24.78
C SER A 73 9.24 -8.12 26.07
N ARG A 74 8.28 -7.47 26.74
CA ARG A 74 7.58 -8.04 27.90
C ARG A 74 6.88 -9.34 27.58
N HIS A 75 6.16 -9.40 26.46
CA HIS A 75 5.44 -10.59 26.02
C HIS A 75 6.40 -11.75 25.67
N VAL A 76 7.48 -11.47 24.92
CA VAL A 76 8.49 -12.48 24.59
C VAL A 76 9.16 -13.02 25.87
N LEU A 77 9.54 -12.13 26.79
CA LEU A 77 10.12 -12.53 28.08
C LEU A 77 9.15 -13.34 28.94
N SER A 78 7.84 -13.01 28.92
CA SER A 78 6.83 -13.77 29.66
C SER A 78 6.64 -15.18 29.11
N LEU A 79 6.63 -15.35 27.78
CA LEU A 79 6.59 -16.67 27.12
C LEU A 79 7.81 -17.53 27.49
N HIS A 80 9.00 -16.94 27.52
CA HIS A 80 10.21 -17.65 27.93
C HIS A 80 10.22 -18.03 29.42
N LYS A 81 9.61 -17.22 30.30
CA LYS A 81 9.40 -17.57 31.72
C LYS A 81 8.33 -18.67 31.89
N ALA A 82 7.25 -18.62 31.12
CA ALA A 82 6.13 -19.56 31.17
C ALA A 82 6.49 -20.97 30.67
N ASN A 83 7.52 -21.13 29.83
CA ASN A 83 8.00 -22.47 29.43
C ASN A 83 8.57 -23.31 30.60
N LYS A 84 8.75 -22.74 31.81
CA LYS A 84 9.05 -23.49 33.05
C LYS A 84 7.85 -23.77 33.95
N ILE A 85 6.70 -23.12 33.75
CA ILE A 85 5.55 -23.21 34.66
C ILE A 85 4.28 -23.34 33.81
N LYS A 86 3.70 -24.54 33.80
CA LYS A 86 2.39 -24.82 33.18
C LYS A 86 1.39 -23.71 33.55
N ARG A 87 0.82 -23.12 32.50
CA ARG A 87 -0.18 -22.06 32.47
C ARG A 87 -1.27 -22.21 33.55
N ASN A 88 -1.19 -21.34 34.53
CA ASN A 88 -2.32 -20.63 35.12
C ASN A 88 -1.74 -19.28 35.52
N LEU A 89 -2.15 -18.18 34.89
CA LEU A 89 -2.29 -16.86 35.53
C LEU A 89 -2.76 -15.82 34.52
N ASN A 90 -3.82 -15.14 34.95
CA ASN A 90 -4.54 -14.04 34.34
C ASN A 90 -3.63 -12.84 34.07
N GLU A 91 -3.86 -12.18 32.95
CA GLU A 91 -3.16 -10.96 32.55
C GLU A 91 -3.78 -9.73 33.24
N THR A 92 -2.91 -8.87 33.77
CA THR A 92 -3.22 -7.53 34.30
C THR A 92 -3.14 -6.48 33.19
N THR A 93 -4.12 -5.56 33.16
CA THR A 93 -4.41 -4.58 32.11
C THR A 93 -4.04 -3.12 32.45
N PHE A 94 -4.24 -2.23 31.45
CA PHE A 94 -4.39 -0.75 31.43
C PHE A 94 -3.11 0.13 31.23
N ASP A 95 -3.09 1.26 30.49
CA ASP A 95 -4.06 2.04 29.69
C ASP A 95 -3.36 3.08 28.79
N GLY A 96 -4.07 3.66 27.81
CA GLY A 96 -3.82 5.03 27.32
C GLY A 96 -3.31 5.23 25.89
N SER A 97 -4.22 5.56 24.96
CA SER A 97 -4.43 6.94 24.46
C SER A 97 -5.43 7.00 23.30
N GLU A 98 -6.36 7.93 23.41
CA GLU A 98 -7.46 8.30 22.49
C GLU A 98 -7.02 8.55 21.03
N ILE A 99 -7.85 8.14 20.06
CA ILE A 99 -8.44 8.96 18.97
C ILE A 99 -8.99 8.06 17.81
N GLU A 100 -10.25 8.33 17.45
CA GLU A 100 -11.10 7.88 16.30
C GLU A 100 -11.96 6.60 16.43
N GLU A 101 -13.04 6.77 17.20
CA GLU A 101 -14.21 5.93 17.56
C GLU A 101 -14.90 5.04 16.49
N ASN A 102 -14.35 4.75 15.31
CA ASN A 102 -15.08 3.95 14.30
C ASN A 102 -14.23 3.11 13.32
N SER A 103 -12.94 2.85 13.57
CA SER A 103 -12.18 1.92 12.71
C SER A 103 -12.45 0.45 13.07
N PHE A 104 -12.56 -0.42 12.07
CA PHE A 104 -12.57 -1.89 12.23
C PHE A 104 -11.43 -2.40 13.13
N ARG A 105 -10.29 -1.68 13.12
CA ARG A 105 -9.14 -1.97 13.98
C ARG A 105 -9.44 -1.86 15.47
N GLU A 106 -10.29 -0.93 15.89
CA GLU A 106 -10.67 -0.75 17.29
C GLU A 106 -11.68 -1.80 17.74
N ARG A 107 -12.62 -2.17 16.86
CA ARG A 107 -13.54 -3.31 17.10
C ARG A 107 -12.80 -4.63 17.31
N LEU A 108 -11.63 -4.80 16.71
CA LEU A 108 -10.74 -5.94 16.95
C LEU A 108 -9.88 -5.79 18.21
N ARG A 109 -9.65 -4.56 18.69
CA ARG A 109 -8.84 -4.27 19.90
C ARG A 109 -9.64 -4.35 21.19
N ASN A 110 -10.96 -4.15 21.14
CA ASN A 110 -11.84 -4.30 22.29
C ASN A 110 -11.94 -5.78 22.70
N THR A 111 -10.89 -6.28 23.34
CA THR A 111 -10.82 -7.56 24.05
C THR A 111 -10.50 -7.25 25.52
N ASP A 112 -11.27 -6.36 26.14
CA ASP A 112 -11.25 -6.16 27.60
C ASP A 112 -11.91 -7.33 28.35
N GLU A 113 -12.48 -8.29 27.62
CA GLU A 113 -13.02 -9.51 28.17
C GLU A 113 -11.91 -10.56 28.31
N ASN A 114 -11.86 -11.25 29.45
CA ASN A 114 -11.08 -12.47 29.64
C ASN A 114 -11.30 -13.39 28.44
N ILE A 115 -10.33 -13.44 27.53
CA ILE A 115 -10.47 -14.18 26.27
C ILE A 115 -10.51 -15.66 26.65
N ASP A 116 -11.71 -16.23 26.75
CA ASP A 116 -11.88 -17.67 26.86
C ASP A 116 -11.37 -18.28 25.56
N HIS A 117 -10.16 -18.83 25.61
CA HIS A 117 -9.52 -19.38 24.44
C HIS A 117 -10.32 -20.57 23.95
N LEU A 118 -10.98 -20.40 22.80
CA LEU A 118 -11.67 -21.47 22.10
C LEU A 118 -10.72 -22.67 21.97
N PRO A 119 -11.12 -23.87 22.46
CA PRO A 119 -10.31 -25.06 22.33
C PRO A 119 -9.96 -25.31 20.86
N HIS A 120 -8.69 -25.61 20.58
CA HIS A 120 -8.19 -25.78 19.21
C HIS A 120 -8.99 -26.84 18.42
N THR A 121 -9.47 -27.88 19.11
CA THR A 121 -10.34 -28.92 18.53
C THR A 121 -11.70 -28.38 18.10
N LEU A 122 -12.30 -27.50 18.90
CA LEU A 122 -13.56 -26.86 18.57
C LEU A 122 -13.40 -25.88 17.41
N PHE A 123 -12.32 -25.08 17.41
CA PHE A 123 -12.02 -24.14 16.33
C PHE A 123 -11.84 -24.86 14.97
N ARG A 124 -11.12 -25.98 14.94
CA ARG A 124 -10.98 -26.79 13.72
C ARG A 124 -12.33 -27.34 13.24
N LYS A 125 -13.18 -27.82 14.16
CA LYS A 125 -14.53 -28.30 13.82
C LYS A 125 -15.42 -27.17 13.30
N TYR A 126 -15.31 -25.98 13.90
CA TYR A 126 -16.04 -24.78 13.49
C TYR A 126 -15.71 -24.38 12.05
N ILE A 127 -14.43 -24.28 11.71
CA ILE A 127 -13.99 -23.97 10.34
C ILE A 127 -14.50 -25.03 9.37
N ALA A 128 -14.37 -26.32 9.70
CA ALA A 128 -14.84 -27.40 8.83
C ALA A 128 -16.36 -27.36 8.62
N TYR A 129 -17.13 -27.02 9.66
CA TYR A 129 -18.58 -26.84 9.59
C TYR A 129 -18.94 -25.66 8.70
N ALA A 130 -18.38 -24.47 8.97
CA ALA A 130 -18.60 -23.27 8.17
C ALA A 130 -18.27 -23.51 6.69
N GLN A 131 -17.15 -24.18 6.41
CA GLN A 131 -16.73 -24.50 5.04
C GLN A 131 -17.73 -25.36 4.27
N LYS A 132 -18.33 -26.36 4.93
CA LYS A 132 -19.20 -27.36 4.31
C LYS A 132 -20.65 -26.90 4.16
N TYR A 133 -21.20 -26.25 5.18
CA TYR A 133 -22.64 -25.98 5.25
C TYR A 133 -23.03 -24.56 4.84
N VAL A 134 -22.16 -23.58 5.01
CA VAL A 134 -22.50 -22.17 4.80
C VAL A 134 -21.98 -21.69 3.43
N LYS A 135 -22.91 -21.22 2.58
CA LYS A 135 -22.65 -20.65 1.26
C LYS A 135 -23.38 -19.31 1.13
N PRO A 136 -22.77 -18.21 1.57
CA PRO A 136 -23.49 -16.95 1.66
C PRO A 136 -23.77 -16.34 0.29
N TYR A 137 -24.99 -15.82 0.12
CA TYR A 137 -25.33 -14.95 -1.01
C TYR A 137 -25.13 -13.48 -0.63
N LEU A 138 -24.95 -12.64 -1.64
CA LEU A 138 -24.71 -11.21 -1.45
C LEU A 138 -26.04 -10.46 -1.48
N SER A 139 -26.33 -9.67 -0.44
CA SER A 139 -27.51 -8.81 -0.39
C SER A 139 -27.45 -7.71 -1.44
N ASP A 140 -28.59 -7.17 -1.83
CA ASP A 140 -28.64 -6.09 -2.83
C ASP A 140 -28.00 -4.80 -2.31
N GLU A 141 -28.14 -4.50 -1.01
CA GLU A 141 -27.47 -3.38 -0.36
C GLU A 141 -25.94 -3.50 -0.44
N ALA A 142 -25.40 -4.70 -0.20
CA ALA A 142 -23.96 -4.94 -0.28
C ALA A 142 -23.45 -4.80 -1.72
N LYS A 143 -24.23 -5.21 -2.73
CA LYS A 143 -23.89 -5.03 -4.15
C LYS A 143 -23.73 -3.56 -4.52
N GLU A 144 -24.63 -2.69 -4.06
CA GLU A 144 -24.58 -1.26 -4.36
C GLU A 144 -23.31 -0.61 -3.82
N ILE A 145 -22.95 -0.92 -2.58
CA ILE A 145 -21.76 -0.37 -1.91
C ILE A 145 -20.47 -0.84 -2.59
N ILE A 146 -20.37 -2.13 -2.91
CA ILE A 146 -19.22 -2.69 -3.62
C ILE A 146 -19.10 -2.05 -5.01
N LYS A 147 -20.21 -1.84 -5.72
CA LYS A 147 -20.25 -1.19 -7.04
C LYS A 147 -19.79 0.26 -6.95
N GLU A 148 -20.31 1.03 -6.01
CA GLU A 148 -19.93 2.43 -5.79
C GLU A 148 -18.43 2.53 -5.48
N PHE A 149 -17.94 1.69 -4.55
CA PHE A 149 -16.52 1.64 -4.19
C PHE A 149 -15.64 1.27 -5.39
N TYR A 150 -15.99 0.24 -6.17
CA TYR A 150 -15.25 -0.17 -7.36
C TYR A 150 -15.19 0.95 -8.42
N LEU A 151 -16.29 1.68 -8.63
CA LEU A 151 -16.32 2.82 -9.54
C LEU A 151 -15.47 3.97 -9.01
N SER A 152 -15.50 4.24 -7.70
CA SER A 152 -14.66 5.26 -7.07
C SER A 152 -13.17 4.95 -7.22
N LEU A 153 -12.79 3.68 -7.00
CA LEU A 153 -11.45 3.18 -7.25
C LEU A 153 -11.09 3.37 -8.72
N ARG A 154 -11.93 2.91 -9.66
CA ARG A 154 -11.61 3.05 -11.09
C ARG A 154 -11.44 4.51 -11.54
N LYS A 155 -12.18 5.46 -10.95
CA LYS A 155 -12.01 6.90 -11.23
C LYS A 155 -10.67 7.42 -10.71
N GLN A 156 -10.27 7.05 -9.50
CA GLN A 156 -9.04 7.52 -8.87
C GLN A 156 -7.77 7.07 -9.59
N PHE A 157 -7.81 5.91 -10.26
CA PHE A 157 -6.64 5.32 -10.94
C PHE A 157 -6.61 5.60 -12.46
N LYS A 158 -7.55 6.38 -13.02
CA LYS A 158 -7.48 6.81 -14.44
C LYS A 158 -6.35 7.81 -14.73
N THR A 159 -5.76 8.42 -13.70
CA THR A 159 -4.86 9.56 -13.81
C THR A 159 -3.37 9.20 -13.61
N GLY A 160 -3.02 7.93 -13.35
CA GLY A 160 -1.63 7.53 -13.12
C GLY A 160 -1.32 6.14 -13.65
N ASP A 161 -0.04 5.90 -13.98
CA ASP A 161 0.52 4.62 -14.47
C ASP A 161 0.49 3.48 -13.44
N CYS A 162 -0.41 3.53 -12.46
CA CYS A 162 -0.59 2.49 -11.47
C CYS A 162 -1.16 1.22 -12.12
N THR A 163 -0.97 0.06 -11.47
CA THR A 163 -1.58 -1.20 -11.89
C THR A 163 -3.07 -1.01 -12.17
N PRO A 164 -3.56 -1.30 -13.39
CA PRO A 164 -4.94 -1.04 -13.74
C PRO A 164 -5.87 -1.85 -12.84
N ILE A 165 -6.92 -1.21 -12.30
CA ILE A 165 -7.95 -1.90 -11.55
C ILE A 165 -8.70 -2.80 -12.52
N THR A 166 -8.49 -4.11 -12.36
CA THR A 166 -9.15 -5.14 -13.15
C THR A 166 -10.46 -5.56 -12.49
N THR A 167 -11.31 -6.22 -13.29
CA THR A 167 -12.50 -6.93 -12.80
C THR A 167 -12.17 -7.96 -11.71
N ARG A 168 -10.90 -8.37 -11.59
CA ARG A 168 -10.44 -9.23 -10.51
C ARG A 168 -10.67 -8.60 -9.14
N GLN A 169 -10.40 -7.30 -8.97
CA GLN A 169 -10.60 -6.63 -7.68
C GLN A 169 -12.07 -6.63 -7.24
N LEU A 170 -12.99 -6.53 -8.20
CA LEU A 170 -14.42 -6.69 -7.92
C LEU A 170 -14.75 -8.11 -7.45
N ASN A 171 -14.21 -9.13 -8.13
CA ASN A 171 -14.37 -10.52 -7.71
C ASN A 171 -13.73 -10.78 -6.33
N SER A 172 -12.58 -10.16 -6.03
CA SER A 172 -11.91 -10.24 -4.74
C SER A 172 -12.78 -9.65 -3.63
N LEU A 173 -13.37 -8.46 -3.85
CA LEU A 173 -14.31 -7.85 -2.91
C LEU A 173 -15.49 -8.76 -2.62
N ILE A 174 -16.12 -9.33 -3.65
CA ILE A 174 -17.26 -10.25 -3.49
C ILE A 174 -16.85 -11.51 -2.71
N ARG A 175 -15.68 -12.10 -3.03
CA ARG A 175 -15.18 -13.29 -2.33
C ARG A 175 -14.88 -13.00 -0.86
N LEU A 176 -14.32 -11.84 -0.55
CA LEU A 176 -13.97 -11.42 0.81
C LEU A 176 -15.23 -11.12 1.64
N THR A 177 -16.24 -10.46 1.08
CA THR A 177 -17.50 -10.20 1.80
C THR A 177 -18.26 -11.48 2.09
N GLN A 178 -18.32 -12.40 1.12
CA GLN A 178 -18.86 -13.73 1.35
C GLN A 178 -18.05 -14.50 2.40
N ALA A 179 -16.72 -14.40 2.38
CA ALA A 179 -15.88 -15.04 3.39
C ALA A 179 -16.14 -14.48 4.79
N ARG A 180 -16.38 -13.18 4.94
CA ARG A 180 -16.72 -12.55 6.23
C ARG A 180 -18.05 -13.08 6.78
N ALA A 181 -19.11 -13.06 5.99
CA ALA A 181 -20.41 -13.61 6.39
C ALA A 181 -20.32 -15.10 6.75
N LYS A 182 -19.49 -15.85 6.01
CA LYS A 182 -19.26 -17.28 6.23
C LYS A 182 -18.63 -17.59 7.58
N VAL A 183 -17.73 -16.73 8.07
CA VAL A 183 -17.09 -16.92 9.39
C VAL A 183 -18.12 -16.80 10.52
N GLU A 184 -19.16 -15.98 10.35
CA GLU A 184 -20.23 -15.81 11.32
C GLU A 184 -21.41 -16.80 11.10
N LEU A 185 -21.22 -17.79 10.23
CA LEU A 185 -22.25 -18.75 9.82
C LEU A 185 -23.51 -18.12 9.20
N ARG A 186 -23.42 -16.90 8.68
CA ARG A 186 -24.54 -16.21 8.03
C ARG A 186 -24.70 -16.68 6.58
N GLU A 187 -25.94 -16.90 6.16
CA GLU A 187 -26.28 -17.25 4.77
C GLU A 187 -26.41 -16.01 3.87
N GLU A 188 -26.48 -14.82 4.45
CA GLU A 188 -26.55 -13.55 3.74
C GLU A 188 -25.40 -12.63 4.17
N ALA A 189 -24.67 -12.10 3.18
CA ALA A 189 -23.66 -11.07 3.39
C ALA A 189 -24.31 -9.69 3.38
N THR A 190 -24.17 -8.96 4.48
CA THR A 190 -24.86 -7.69 4.74
C THR A 190 -24.03 -6.49 4.27
N ARG A 191 -24.64 -5.30 4.32
CA ARG A 191 -23.98 -4.02 4.05
C ARG A 191 -22.75 -3.78 4.92
N ASP A 192 -22.78 -4.19 6.20
CA ASP A 192 -21.68 -3.91 7.12
C ASP A 192 -20.47 -4.81 6.84
N ASP A 193 -20.68 -6.04 6.38
CA ASP A 193 -19.60 -6.91 5.88
C ASP A 193 -18.86 -6.27 4.71
N ALA A 194 -19.60 -5.62 3.81
CA ALA A 194 -19.03 -4.90 2.68
C ALA A 194 -18.19 -3.70 3.13
N LYS A 195 -18.63 -2.94 4.14
CA LYS A 195 -17.85 -1.82 4.68
C LYS A 195 -16.55 -2.30 5.33
N ASP A 196 -16.60 -3.34 6.15
CA ASP A 196 -15.42 -3.91 6.81
C ASP A 196 -14.39 -4.42 5.79
N VAL A 197 -14.85 -5.08 4.72
CA VAL A 197 -13.97 -5.56 3.64
C VAL A 197 -13.40 -4.40 2.81
N ILE A 198 -14.17 -3.33 2.60
CA ILE A 198 -13.68 -2.12 1.94
C ILE A 198 -12.59 -1.46 2.78
N GLU A 199 -12.75 -1.40 4.10
CA GLU A 199 -11.72 -0.90 5.01
C GLU A 199 -10.45 -1.76 4.93
N LEU A 200 -10.59 -3.09 4.94
CA LEU A 200 -9.46 -4.02 4.77
C LEU A 200 -8.75 -3.83 3.42
N MET A 201 -9.51 -3.68 2.34
CA MET A 201 -8.96 -3.44 1.01
C MET A 201 -8.27 -2.08 0.93
N ARG A 202 -8.84 -1.04 1.54
CA ARG A 202 -8.21 0.28 1.64
C ARG A 202 -6.90 0.19 2.40
N PHE A 203 -6.86 -0.51 3.53
CA PHE A 203 -5.62 -0.71 4.29
C PHE A 203 -4.54 -1.38 3.43
N SER A 204 -4.91 -2.45 2.71
CA SER A 204 -4.01 -3.12 1.77
C SER A 204 -3.51 -2.19 0.65
N LEU A 205 -4.35 -1.29 0.12
CA LEU A 205 -3.96 -0.36 -0.95
C LEU A 205 -3.17 0.85 -0.42
N VAL A 206 -3.47 1.36 0.77
CA VAL A 206 -2.83 2.53 1.35
C VAL A 206 -1.34 2.26 1.62
N ASP A 207 -1.00 1.11 2.20
CA ASP A 207 0.40 0.74 2.43
C ASP A 207 1.15 0.52 1.10
N VAL A 208 0.43 0.10 0.05
CA VAL A 208 0.97 -0.11 -1.29
C VAL A 208 1.32 1.21 -1.99
N PHE A 209 0.69 2.33 -1.62
CA PHE A 209 0.74 3.59 -2.38
C PHE A 209 1.01 4.86 -1.53
N THR A 210 1.39 4.75 -0.25
CA THR A 210 1.73 5.91 0.59
C THR A 210 3.23 6.19 0.66
N ASP A 211 3.58 7.47 0.50
CA ASP A 211 4.94 7.99 0.70
C ASP A 211 5.29 8.10 2.18
N SER A 212 6.58 8.26 2.48
CA SER A 212 7.14 8.47 3.83
C SER A 212 6.52 9.62 4.64
N SER A 213 5.63 10.42 4.05
CA SER A 213 4.97 11.58 4.63
C SER A 213 3.48 11.37 4.93
N GLY A 214 2.93 10.16 4.74
CA GLY A 214 1.50 9.87 5.00
C GLY A 214 0.52 10.50 4.00
N VAL A 215 1.02 11.09 2.92
CA VAL A 215 0.21 11.65 1.82
C VAL A 215 0.12 10.62 0.70
N LEU A 216 -1.11 10.38 0.22
CA LEU A 216 -1.43 9.58 -0.97
C LEU A 216 -0.82 10.23 -2.22
N ASP A 217 0.45 9.96 -2.51
CA ASP A 217 1.09 10.51 -3.70
C ASP A 217 0.77 9.63 -4.92
N LYS A 218 -0.34 9.96 -5.60
CA LYS A 218 -0.85 9.30 -6.82
C LYS A 218 0.09 9.39 -8.04
N THR A 219 1.30 9.89 -7.85
CA THR A 219 2.29 10.18 -8.90
C THR A 219 3.43 9.14 -8.97
N ARG A 220 3.46 8.18 -8.04
CA ARG A 220 4.63 7.31 -7.82
C ARG A 220 4.81 6.13 -8.78
N SER A 221 3.88 5.88 -9.70
CA SER A 221 4.06 4.86 -10.75
C SER A 221 4.84 5.35 -11.97
N GLN A 222 5.60 6.45 -11.82
CA GLN A 222 6.46 6.98 -12.88
C GLN A 222 7.93 6.68 -12.58
N ILE A 223 8.35 5.45 -12.85
CA ILE A 223 9.60 5.31 -13.61
C ILE A 223 9.20 5.71 -15.05
N GLY A 224 9.36 6.94 -15.51
CA GLY A 224 10.20 8.00 -14.98
C GLY A 224 9.54 9.35 -14.94
N THR A 225 10.12 10.22 -14.11
CA THR A 225 10.16 11.67 -14.31
C THR A 225 8.83 12.23 -14.78
N GLY A 226 7.91 12.44 -13.82
CA GLY A 226 6.70 13.25 -13.93
C GLY A 226 6.55 13.93 -15.29
N MET A 227 5.87 13.38 -16.29
CA MET A 227 5.90 14.05 -17.61
C MET A 227 5.39 15.49 -17.53
N SER A 228 4.55 15.82 -16.53
CA SER A 228 4.17 17.20 -16.20
C SER A 228 5.25 17.96 -15.40
N THR A 229 5.82 17.40 -14.33
CA THR A 229 6.85 18.07 -13.52
C THR A 229 8.22 18.10 -14.20
N LYS A 230 8.64 17.04 -14.90
CA LYS A 230 9.74 17.00 -15.86
C LYS A 230 9.51 17.95 -17.02
N ASN A 231 8.32 18.04 -17.63
CA ASN A 231 8.10 19.08 -18.65
C ASN A 231 8.19 20.48 -18.04
N GLN A 232 7.71 20.70 -16.81
CA GLN A 232 7.86 21.97 -16.10
C GLN A 232 9.32 22.26 -15.75
N VAL A 233 10.08 21.27 -15.29
CA VAL A 233 11.52 21.35 -14.97
C VAL A 233 12.34 21.57 -16.24
N MET A 234 12.03 20.88 -17.34
CA MET A 234 12.69 21.06 -18.63
C MET A 234 12.32 22.40 -19.25
N ARG A 235 11.06 22.86 -19.15
CA ARG A 235 10.66 24.22 -19.57
C ARG A 235 11.36 25.29 -18.73
N LEU A 236 11.46 25.09 -17.42
CA LEU A 236 12.23 25.97 -16.53
C LEU A 236 13.69 25.99 -16.97
N LEU A 237 14.31 24.85 -17.23
CA LEU A 237 15.68 24.74 -17.73
C LEU A 237 15.86 25.46 -19.08
N THR A 238 14.96 25.27 -20.05
CA THR A 238 15.00 25.97 -21.35
C THR A 238 14.86 27.48 -21.18
N LEU A 239 14.03 27.96 -20.25
CA LEU A 239 13.91 29.39 -19.96
C LEU A 239 15.17 29.95 -19.30
N ILE A 240 15.77 29.21 -18.36
CA ILE A 240 17.01 29.62 -17.72
C ILE A 240 18.14 29.65 -18.76
N GLN A 241 18.23 28.67 -19.66
CA GLN A 241 19.17 28.66 -20.79
C GLN A 241 18.94 29.85 -21.72
N ARG A 242 17.69 30.09 -22.14
CA ARG A 242 17.35 31.23 -23.00
C ARG A 242 17.70 32.59 -22.37
N LYS A 243 17.50 32.73 -21.05
CA LYS A 243 17.87 33.94 -20.31
C LYS A 243 19.39 34.06 -20.15
N SER A 244 20.08 32.94 -19.94
CA SER A 244 21.56 32.87 -19.93
C SER A 244 22.14 33.33 -21.27
N ASP A 245 21.56 32.89 -22.39
CA ASP A 245 22.03 33.25 -23.73
C ASP A 245 21.77 34.73 -24.06
N ALA A 246 20.63 35.27 -23.60
CA ALA A 246 20.29 36.67 -23.84
C ALA A 246 21.14 37.66 -23.00
N GLU A 247 21.50 37.28 -21.77
CA GLU A 247 22.22 38.16 -20.85
C GLU A 247 23.72 37.82 -20.70
N ALA A 248 24.22 36.75 -21.32
CA ALA A 248 25.57 36.21 -21.17
C ALA A 248 26.01 36.01 -19.71
N LYS A 249 25.06 35.67 -18.82
CA LYS A 249 25.29 35.44 -17.39
C LYS A 249 25.07 33.98 -17.04
N SER A 250 26.07 33.38 -16.41
CA SER A 250 25.99 31.98 -15.95
C SER A 250 25.54 31.84 -14.50
N VAL A 251 25.35 32.94 -13.76
CA VAL A 251 24.98 32.95 -12.33
C VAL A 251 23.65 33.69 -12.14
N PHE A 252 22.69 33.02 -11.51
CA PHE A 252 21.34 33.52 -11.26
C PHE A 252 21.02 33.59 -9.77
N LYS A 253 20.29 34.62 -9.35
CA LYS A 253 19.77 34.70 -7.98
C LYS A 253 18.49 33.89 -7.83
N THR A 254 18.24 33.38 -6.62
CA THR A 254 17.01 32.61 -6.32
C THR A 254 15.74 33.42 -6.57
N SER A 255 15.76 34.75 -6.37
CA SER A 255 14.65 35.65 -6.66
C SER A 255 14.32 35.68 -8.16
N GLU A 256 15.33 35.73 -9.03
CA GLU A 256 15.14 35.77 -10.49
C GLU A 256 14.61 34.43 -11.01
N LEU A 257 15.11 33.31 -10.47
CA LEU A 257 14.60 31.97 -10.80
C LEU A 257 13.15 31.78 -10.33
N LYS A 258 12.79 32.41 -9.21
CA LYS A 258 11.43 32.39 -8.69
C LYS A 258 10.47 33.17 -9.58
N GLU A 259 10.84 34.35 -10.04
CA GLU A 259 10.04 35.13 -11.01
C GLU A 259 9.80 34.34 -12.32
N LEU A 260 10.83 33.65 -12.83
CA LEU A 260 10.71 32.77 -14.00
C LEU A 260 9.76 31.59 -13.75
N SER A 261 9.75 31.05 -12.52
CA SER A 261 8.84 29.98 -12.14
C SER A 261 7.39 30.45 -11.97
N GLU A 262 7.19 31.69 -11.51
CA GLU A 262 5.86 32.31 -11.37
C GLU A 262 5.24 32.58 -12.75
N GLN A 263 6.04 32.96 -13.75
CA GLN A 263 5.61 33.07 -15.15
C GLN A 263 5.14 31.73 -15.75
N LEU A 264 5.65 30.60 -15.23
CA LEU A 264 5.24 29.25 -15.63
C LEU A 264 4.04 28.72 -14.83
N GLY A 265 3.51 29.49 -13.88
CA GLY A 265 2.41 29.05 -13.01
C GLY A 265 2.81 27.94 -12.03
N MET A 266 4.10 27.86 -11.66
CA MET A 266 4.57 26.87 -10.69
C MET A 266 4.30 27.31 -9.25
N GLU A 267 3.84 26.36 -8.44
CA GLU A 267 3.60 26.54 -7.01
C GLU A 267 4.92 26.67 -6.23
N LYS A 268 4.98 27.52 -5.20
CA LYS A 268 6.21 27.84 -4.46
C LYS A 268 6.89 26.61 -3.85
N THR A 269 6.12 25.63 -3.39
CA THR A 269 6.62 24.36 -2.83
C THR A 269 7.28 23.49 -3.90
N LYS A 270 6.68 23.41 -5.09
CA LYS A 270 7.19 22.66 -6.24
C LYS A 270 8.44 23.30 -6.85
N PHE A 271 8.57 24.63 -6.78
CA PHE A 271 9.76 25.34 -7.22
C PHE A 271 11.03 24.88 -6.49
N TYR A 272 11.02 24.82 -5.15
CA TYR A 272 12.20 24.39 -4.39
C TYR A 272 12.57 22.93 -4.66
N GLN A 273 11.57 22.06 -4.84
CA GLN A 273 11.80 20.66 -5.22
C GLN A 273 12.39 20.53 -6.64
N ALA A 274 11.87 21.30 -7.60
CA ALA A 274 12.40 21.35 -8.96
C ALA A 274 13.84 21.85 -8.99
N LEU A 275 14.14 22.88 -8.20
CA LEU A 275 15.45 23.49 -8.11
C LEU A 275 16.47 22.55 -7.44
N GLN A 276 16.06 21.84 -6.39
CA GLN A 276 16.86 20.78 -5.78
C GLN A 276 17.10 19.62 -6.75
N THR A 277 16.09 19.27 -7.56
CA THR A 277 16.22 18.23 -8.60
C THR A 277 17.23 18.63 -9.67
N LEU A 278 17.20 19.88 -10.15
CA LEU A 278 18.17 20.41 -11.11
C LEU A 278 19.60 20.45 -10.53
N ASN A 279 19.72 20.69 -9.22
CA ASN A 279 21.01 20.65 -8.52
C ASN A 279 21.55 19.22 -8.41
N ILE A 280 20.70 18.25 -8.06
CA ILE A 280 21.08 16.83 -8.01
C ILE A 280 21.45 16.30 -9.41
N GLN A 281 20.74 16.76 -10.45
CA GLN A 281 21.01 16.39 -11.84
C GLN A 281 22.24 17.09 -12.44
N GLY A 282 22.80 18.10 -11.75
CA GLY A 282 24.01 18.80 -12.18
C GLY A 282 23.80 19.83 -13.29
N PHE A 283 22.55 20.15 -13.68
CA PHE A 283 22.26 21.22 -14.64
C PHE A 283 22.51 22.62 -14.07
N ILE A 284 22.37 22.75 -12.75
CA ILE A 284 22.58 23.97 -11.99
C ILE A 284 23.36 23.61 -10.74
N LEU A 285 24.33 24.42 -10.33
CA LEU A 285 25.09 24.21 -9.10
C LEU A 285 24.81 25.33 -8.11
N ASN A 286 24.52 24.97 -6.87
CA ASN A 286 24.44 25.94 -5.77
C ASN A 286 25.85 26.42 -5.40
N LYS A 287 26.12 27.73 -5.56
CA LYS A 287 27.42 28.34 -5.20
C LYS A 287 27.41 29.11 -3.87
N GLY A 288 26.29 29.09 -3.15
CA GLY A 288 26.14 29.74 -1.83
C GLY A 288 25.41 31.08 -1.90
N GLN A 289 24.86 31.51 -0.76
CA GLN A 289 24.04 32.73 -0.57
C GLN A 289 22.97 32.96 -1.66
N ASN A 290 22.11 31.95 -1.88
CA ASN A 290 20.98 32.03 -2.82
C ASN A 290 21.37 32.26 -4.29
N GLN A 291 22.59 31.85 -4.68
CA GLN A 291 23.07 31.91 -6.06
C GLN A 291 23.22 30.52 -6.67
N TYR A 292 22.79 30.42 -7.91
CA TYR A 292 22.77 29.21 -8.70
C TYR A 292 23.51 29.43 -10.01
N GLN A 293 24.54 28.65 -10.28
CA GLN A 293 25.29 28.70 -11.52
C GLN A 293 24.73 27.65 -12.49
N LEU A 294 24.38 28.06 -13.71
CA LEU A 294 24.02 27.12 -14.77
C LEU A 294 25.30 26.42 -15.25
N VAL A 295 25.27 25.08 -15.27
CA VAL A 295 26.35 24.26 -15.82
C VAL A 295 25.89 23.82 -17.20
N THR A 296 26.38 24.51 -18.22
CA THR A 296 26.16 24.10 -19.60
C THR A 296 26.90 22.77 -19.80
N ALA A 297 26.16 21.69 -20.07
CA ALA A 297 26.77 20.52 -20.70
C ALA A 297 27.26 20.97 -22.07
N ILE A 298 28.55 20.74 -22.34
CA ILE A 298 29.14 20.86 -23.68
C ILE A 298 28.39 19.92 -24.63
#